data_AF-A0A5R2MZ59-F1
#
_entry.id   AF-A0A5R2MZ59-F1
#
_cell.length_a   1.000
_cell.length_b   1.000
_cell.length_c   1.000
_cell.angle_alpha   90.00
_cell.angle_beta   90.00
_cell.angle_gamma   90.00
#
_symmetry.space_group_name_H-M   'P 1'
#
loop_
_entity.id
_entity.type
_entity.pdbx_description
1 polymer ?
#
loop_
_entity_poly.entity_id
_entity_poly.type
_entity_poly.pdbx_seq_one_letter_code
_entity_poly.pdbx_strand_id
1 'polypeptide(L)'
;VDGLNTLIDYRYQQHFKAKTGVHGMGRNMTGAKGADVTLKVPAGTQVFEEDNETLICDLTVVGQRFLLAKGGNGGFGNQHFKTSTNQAPRRANPGLPGEELNIWLRLKLIADAGLVGLPNAGKSTFL
;
A
#
# COMPACT_ATOMS: atom_id res chain seq x y z
N VAL A 1 -6.80 -12.23 -0.03
CA VAL A 1 -7.02 -13.10 1.16
C VAL A 1 -8.36 -13.76 0.96
N ASP A 2 -8.51 -15.03 1.30
CA ASP A 2 -9.77 -15.72 1.11
C ASP A 2 -10.84 -15.18 2.08
N GLY A 3 -12.09 -15.04 1.64
CA GLY A 3 -13.21 -14.56 2.44
C GLY A 3 -13.43 -13.03 2.55
N LEU A 4 -12.64 -12.20 1.86
CA LEU A 4 -12.97 -10.77 1.69
C LEU A 4 -13.81 -10.58 0.44
N ASN A 5 -15.06 -10.14 0.63
CA ASN A 5 -16.03 -9.99 -0.47
C ASN A 5 -16.30 -8.53 -0.83
N THR A 6 -15.91 -7.57 0.02
CA THR A 6 -16.25 -6.15 -0.21
C THR A 6 -15.05 -5.24 0.05
N LEU A 7 -15.10 -4.03 -0.50
CA LEU A 7 -14.16 -2.95 -0.24
C LEU A 7 -14.68 -1.98 0.84
N ILE A 8 -15.67 -2.38 1.63
CA ILE A 8 -16.34 -1.49 2.59
C ILE A 8 -15.38 -0.94 3.65
N ASP A 9 -14.40 -1.74 4.05
CA ASP A 9 -13.38 -1.37 5.05
C ASP A 9 -12.62 -0.11 4.64
N TYR A 10 -12.37 0.07 3.34
CA TYR A 10 -11.67 1.22 2.77
C TYR A 10 -12.51 2.50 2.76
N ARG A 11 -13.84 2.39 2.95
CA ARG A 11 -14.69 3.58 3.17
C ARG A 11 -14.57 4.12 4.59
N TYR A 12 -14.34 3.25 5.57
CA TYR A 12 -14.18 3.66 6.98
C TYR A 12 -12.74 4.05 7.30
N GLN A 13 -11.76 3.38 6.70
CA GLN A 13 -10.35 3.71 6.82
C GLN A 13 -9.78 4.06 5.44
N GLN A 14 -9.57 5.35 5.18
CA GLN A 14 -9.08 5.85 3.89
C GLN A 14 -7.55 6.02 3.85
N HIS A 15 -6.92 6.25 5.00
CA HIS A 15 -5.49 6.54 5.07
C HIS A 15 -4.71 5.35 5.63
N PHE A 16 -3.77 4.85 4.82
CA PHE A 16 -2.83 3.79 5.19
C PHE A 16 -1.42 4.34 5.09
N LYS A 17 -0.67 4.24 6.19
CA LYS A 17 0.73 4.71 6.25
C LYS A 17 1.61 3.55 6.71
N ALA A 18 2.64 3.23 5.93
CA ALA A 18 3.70 2.33 6.37
C ALA A 18 4.47 2.95 7.54
N LYS A 19 5.13 2.14 8.35
CA LYS A 19 5.93 2.66 9.46
C LYS A 19 7.18 3.36 8.91
N THR A 20 7.56 4.47 9.53
CA THR A 20 8.84 5.13 9.27
C THR A 20 10.00 4.26 9.78
N GLY A 21 11.11 4.25 9.06
CA GLY A 21 12.36 3.64 9.53
C GLY A 21 12.96 4.37 10.73
N VAL A 22 13.85 3.69 11.45
CA VAL A 22 14.53 4.27 12.62
C VAL A 22 15.79 5.01 12.17
N HIS A 23 16.14 6.10 12.86
CA HIS A 23 17.38 6.80 12.62
C HIS A 23 18.60 5.94 12.96
N GLY A 24 19.71 6.19 12.25
CA GLY A 24 21.01 5.68 12.68
C GLY A 24 21.42 6.27 14.03
N MET A 25 22.26 5.54 14.75
CA MET A 25 22.77 5.93 16.06
C MET A 25 24.30 5.95 16.05
N GLY A 26 24.89 6.54 17.10
CA GLY A 26 26.34 6.51 17.31
C GLY A 26 26.90 5.08 17.33
N ARG A 27 28.23 4.95 17.32
CA ARG A 27 28.92 3.64 17.26
C ARG A 27 28.61 2.84 15.98
N ASN A 28 28.41 3.53 14.85
CA ASN A 28 28.13 2.94 13.53
C ASN A 28 26.89 2.03 13.53
N MET A 29 25.88 2.36 14.33
CA MET A 29 24.64 1.58 14.39
C MET A 29 23.65 2.07 13.32
N THR A 30 23.31 1.20 12.38
CA THR A 30 22.28 1.47 11.38
C THR A 30 20.88 1.32 11.98
N GLY A 31 19.98 2.23 11.67
CA GLY A 31 18.59 2.14 12.10
C GLY A 31 17.83 1.01 11.39
N ALA A 32 16.82 0.45 12.07
CA ALA A 32 15.97 -0.59 11.51
C ALA A 32 15.04 -0.06 10.42
N LYS A 33 14.67 -0.92 9.46
CA LYS A 33 13.66 -0.60 8.45
C LYS A 33 12.28 -0.48 9.10
N GLY A 34 11.46 0.41 8.56
CA GLY A 34 10.04 0.49 8.91
C GLY A 34 9.31 -0.76 8.42
N ALA A 35 8.25 -1.15 9.14
CA ALA A 35 7.37 -2.24 8.71
C ALA A 35 6.42 -1.77 7.60
N ASP A 36 6.21 -2.64 6.62
CA ASP A 36 5.27 -2.42 5.53
C ASP A 36 3.82 -2.37 6.03
N VAL A 37 2.96 -1.66 5.31
CA VAL A 37 1.50 -1.76 5.46
C VAL A 37 0.94 -2.57 4.30
N THR A 38 0.07 -3.53 4.60
CA THR A 38 -0.57 -4.38 3.57
C THR A 38 -2.05 -4.08 3.50
N LEU A 39 -2.50 -3.61 2.34
CA LEU A 39 -3.91 -3.44 2.03
C LEU A 39 -4.46 -4.78 1.52
N LYS A 40 -5.38 -5.38 2.27
CA LYS A 40 -6.03 -6.64 1.87
C LYS A 40 -7.27 -6.35 1.04
N VAL A 41 -7.33 -6.87 -0.17
CA VAL A 41 -8.48 -6.70 -1.06
C VAL A 41 -9.03 -8.05 -1.52
N PRO A 42 -10.31 -8.11 -1.93
CA PRO A 42 -10.88 -9.25 -2.64
C PRO A 42 -10.13 -9.54 -3.95
N ALA A 43 -10.19 -10.79 -4.41
CA ALA A 43 -9.76 -11.12 -5.77
C ALA A 43 -10.70 -10.45 -6.80
N GLY A 44 -10.15 -10.00 -7.93
CA GLY A 44 -10.86 -9.19 -8.92
C GLY A 44 -10.85 -7.69 -8.62
N THR A 45 -10.02 -7.23 -7.68
CA THR A 45 -9.86 -5.79 -7.38
C THR A 45 -8.88 -5.16 -8.34
N GLN A 46 -9.29 -4.07 -8.98
CA GLN A 46 -8.47 -3.20 -9.80
C GLN A 46 -8.06 -1.95 -9.02
N VAL A 47 -6.81 -1.52 -9.19
CA VAL A 47 -6.27 -0.31 -8.60
C VAL A 47 -6.01 0.72 -9.69
N PHE A 48 -6.58 1.90 -9.55
CA PHE A 48 -6.42 3.03 -10.46
C PHE A 48 -5.69 4.18 -9.77
N GLU A 49 -5.05 5.04 -10.56
CA GLU A 49 -4.52 6.32 -10.10
C GLU A 49 -5.65 7.28 -9.72
N GLU A 50 -5.28 8.45 -9.20
CA GLU A 50 -6.21 9.50 -8.75
C GLU A 50 -7.19 9.96 -9.84
N ASP A 51 -6.79 9.85 -11.11
CA ASP A 51 -7.62 10.16 -12.28
C ASP A 51 -8.78 9.18 -12.51
N ASN A 52 -8.79 8.02 -11.83
CA ASN A 52 -9.78 6.95 -11.96
C ASN A 52 -9.88 6.34 -13.37
N GLU A 53 -8.88 6.56 -14.22
CA GLU A 53 -8.80 6.06 -15.61
C GLU A 53 -7.56 5.20 -15.82
N THR A 54 -6.43 5.61 -15.23
CA THR A 54 -5.14 4.94 -15.37
C THR A 54 -5.06 3.72 -14.46
N LEU A 55 -5.09 2.52 -15.06
CA LEU A 55 -4.99 1.25 -14.32
C LEU A 55 -3.55 0.99 -13.89
N ILE A 56 -3.31 0.93 -12.58
CA ILE A 56 -2.01 0.58 -11.98
C ILE A 56 -1.82 -0.94 -11.99
N CYS A 57 -2.80 -1.68 -11.45
CA CYS A 57 -2.76 -3.14 -11.41
C CYS A 57 -4.14 -3.79 -11.27
N ASP A 58 -4.24 -5.04 -11.70
CA ASP A 58 -5.43 -5.90 -11.56
C ASP A 58 -5.05 -7.14 -10.74
N LEU A 59 -5.67 -7.30 -9.56
CA LEU A 59 -5.40 -8.38 -8.62
C LEU A 59 -6.43 -9.49 -8.79
N THR A 60 -6.16 -10.42 -9.71
CA THR A 60 -7.11 -11.45 -10.13
C THR A 60 -7.01 -12.76 -9.35
N VAL A 61 -5.85 -13.05 -8.75
CA VAL A 61 -5.58 -14.31 -8.05
C VAL A 61 -5.43 -14.11 -6.55
N VAL A 62 -6.02 -15.01 -5.75
CA VAL A 62 -5.85 -14.99 -4.29
C VAL A 62 -4.38 -15.15 -3.92
N GLY A 63 -3.89 -14.23 -3.08
CA GLY A 63 -2.49 -14.24 -2.63
C GLY A 63 -1.55 -13.43 -3.51
N GLN A 64 -2.01 -12.94 -4.67
CA GLN A 64 -1.28 -11.98 -5.48
C GLN A 64 -0.94 -10.73 -4.66
N ARG A 65 0.29 -10.24 -4.83
CA ARG A 65 0.80 -9.04 -4.17
C ARG A 65 1.38 -8.10 -5.21
N PHE A 66 1.18 -6.80 -4.99
CA PHE A 66 1.72 -5.74 -5.81
C PHE A 66 2.27 -4.65 -4.89
N LEU A 67 3.46 -4.14 -5.20
CA LEU A 67 4.04 -3.01 -4.47
C LEU A 67 3.44 -1.72 -5.05
N LEU A 68 2.51 -1.10 -4.30
CA LEU A 68 1.85 0.14 -4.72
C LEU A 68 2.72 1.37 -4.53
N ALA A 69 3.27 1.55 -3.33
CA ALA A 69 4.12 2.69 -2.99
C ALA A 69 5.39 2.19 -2.30
N LYS A 70 6.54 2.63 -2.80
CA LYS A 70 7.84 2.27 -2.23
C LYS A 70 8.20 3.21 -1.08
N GLY A 71 8.67 2.63 0.02
CA GLY A 71 9.25 3.39 1.12
C GLY A 71 10.52 4.15 0.69
N GLY A 72 10.77 5.28 1.36
CA GLY A 72 11.93 6.11 1.11
C GLY A 72 13.24 5.41 1.48
N ASN A 73 14.33 5.81 0.84
CA ASN A 73 15.65 5.27 1.15
C ASN A 73 16.18 5.81 2.49
N GLY A 74 16.94 4.98 3.20
CA GLY A 74 17.62 5.40 4.43
C GLY A 74 18.65 6.50 4.17
N GLY A 75 18.81 7.39 5.14
CA GLY A 75 19.83 8.44 5.10
C GLY A 75 21.24 7.87 5.29
N PHE A 76 22.24 8.65 4.89
CA PHE A 76 23.64 8.28 5.08
C PHE A 76 24.23 9.00 6.30
N GLY A 77 24.74 8.22 7.26
CA GLY A 77 25.52 8.74 8.39
C GLY A 77 26.88 9.28 7.95
N ASN A 78 27.57 9.96 8.86
CA ASN A 78 28.87 10.58 8.58
C ASN A 78 29.96 9.61 8.10
N GLN A 79 29.91 8.35 8.56
CA GLN A 79 30.85 7.30 8.16
C GLN A 79 30.86 7.06 6.64
N HIS A 80 29.72 7.21 5.98
CA HIS A 80 29.60 7.07 4.52
C HIS A 80 30.43 8.12 3.77
N PHE A 81 30.71 9.28 4.38
CA PHE A 81 31.44 10.39 3.76
C PHE A 81 32.93 10.42 4.10
N LYS A 82 33.44 9.40 4.79
CA LYS A 82 34.84 9.33 5.17
C LYS A 82 35.69 9.09 3.92
N THR A 83 36.69 9.93 3.69
CA THR A 83 37.68 9.77 2.62
C THR A 83 39.09 9.93 3.18
N SER A 84 40.13 9.63 2.39
CA SER A 84 41.53 9.82 2.79
C SER A 84 41.84 11.25 3.24
N THR A 85 41.19 12.24 2.61
CA THR A 85 41.32 13.67 2.89
C THR A 85 40.29 14.19 3.91
N ASN A 86 39.20 13.46 4.17
CA ASN A 86 38.15 13.84 5.11
C ASN A 86 37.94 12.74 6.16
N GLN A 87 38.83 12.72 7.17
CA GLN A 87 38.89 11.65 8.17
C GLN A 87 37.80 11.75 9.25
N ALA A 88 37.27 12.96 9.51
CA ALA A 88 36.22 13.21 10.49
C ALA A 88 35.05 14.01 9.90
N PRO A 89 34.24 13.40 9.00
CA PRO A 89 33.10 14.08 8.39
C PRO A 89 32.08 14.50 9.46
N ARG A 90 31.57 15.74 9.34
CA ARG A 90 30.51 16.30 10.21
C ARG A 90 29.14 16.41 9.54
N ARG A 91 29.00 15.88 8.32
CA ARG A 91 27.75 15.87 7.56
C ARG A 91 27.09 14.51 7.56
N ALA A 92 25.77 14.49 7.46
CA ALA A 92 24.93 13.33 7.23
C ALA A 92 23.81 13.72 6.25
N ASN A 93 23.32 12.74 5.49
CA ASN A 93 22.15 12.95 4.63
C ASN A 93 20.90 12.40 5.32
N PRO A 94 19.78 13.13 5.32
CA PRO A 94 18.52 12.59 5.81
C PRO A 94 18.03 11.43 4.93
N GLY A 95 17.08 10.66 5.44
CA GLY A 95 16.34 9.70 4.63
C GLY A 95 15.51 10.41 3.56
N LEU A 96 15.26 9.71 2.46
CA LEU A 96 14.37 10.21 1.41
C LEU A 96 12.91 9.99 1.83
N PRO A 97 11.97 10.84 1.37
CA PRO A 97 10.56 10.56 1.53
C PRO A 97 10.18 9.26 0.80
N GLY A 98 9.17 8.57 1.31
CA GLY A 98 8.52 7.49 0.57
C GLY A 98 7.57 8.04 -0.48
N GLU A 99 7.13 7.16 -1.37
CA GLU A 99 6.08 7.49 -2.33
C GLU A 99 4.74 7.66 -1.60
N GLU A 100 4.00 8.67 -1.99
CA GLU A 100 2.63 8.94 -1.55
C GLU A 100 1.73 8.90 -2.78
N LEU A 101 0.61 8.14 -2.70
CA LEU A 101 -0.30 7.92 -3.82
C LEU A 101 -1.74 8.03 -3.33
N ASN A 102 -2.56 8.72 -4.12
CA ASN A 102 -4.02 8.61 -4.05
C ASN A 102 -4.46 7.59 -5.11
N ILE A 103 -5.27 6.62 -4.69
CA ILE A 103 -5.69 5.52 -5.56
C ILE A 103 -7.19 5.26 -5.43
N TRP A 104 -7.76 4.73 -6.50
CA TRP A 104 -9.12 4.21 -6.52
C TRP A 104 -9.12 2.69 -6.57
N LEU A 105 -9.86 2.05 -5.67
CA LEU A 105 -10.07 0.61 -5.65
C LEU A 105 -11.43 0.29 -6.26
N ARG A 106 -11.44 -0.52 -7.32
CA ARG A 106 -12.67 -0.96 -8.00
C ARG A 106 -12.73 -2.48 -8.02
N LEU A 107 -13.74 -3.04 -7.37
CA LEU A 107 -14.02 -4.48 -7.43
C LEU A 107 -14.83 -4.78 -8.70
N LYS A 108 -14.30 -5.64 -9.58
CA LYS A 108 -15.09 -6.21 -10.68
C LYS A 108 -16.07 -7.24 -10.10
N LEU A 109 -17.25 -6.76 -9.73
CA LEU A 109 -18.35 -7.61 -9.30
C LEU A 109 -18.94 -8.32 -10.52
N ILE A 110 -18.88 -9.65 -10.53
CA ILE A 110 -19.58 -10.46 -11.55
C ILE A 110 -20.97 -10.85 -11.04
N ALA A 111 -21.14 -11.07 -9.73
CA ALA A 111 -22.36 -11.00 -8.91
C ALA A 111 -22.13 -11.75 -7.58
N ASP A 112 -22.32 -11.11 -6.42
CA ASP A 112 -22.17 -11.77 -5.10
C ASP A 112 -23.51 -12.25 -4.50
N ALA A 113 -24.64 -11.75 -5.03
CA ALA A 113 -25.98 -12.21 -4.65
C ALA A 113 -26.91 -12.21 -5.88
N GLY A 114 -27.33 -13.39 -6.29
CA GLY A 114 -28.44 -13.58 -7.23
C GLY A 114 -29.72 -13.83 -6.46
N LEU A 115 -30.77 -13.04 -6.73
CA LEU A 115 -32.09 -13.26 -6.12
C LEU A 115 -32.77 -14.46 -6.79
N VAL A 116 -32.42 -15.66 -6.32
CA VAL A 116 -33.05 -16.92 -6.73
C VAL A 116 -34.38 -17.04 -5.99
N GLY A 117 -35.44 -16.65 -6.67
CA GLY A 117 -36.82 -16.80 -6.21
C GLY A 117 -37.70 -17.14 -7.40
N LEU A 118 -38.72 -17.98 -7.14
CA LEU A 118 -39.76 -18.38 -8.09
C LEU A 118 -40.30 -17.16 -8.86
N PRO A 119 -40.73 -17.33 -10.13
CA PRO A 119 -41.36 -16.25 -10.88
C PRO A 119 -42.54 -15.70 -10.06
N ASN A 120 -42.51 -14.39 -9.76
CA ASN A 120 -43.41 -13.62 -8.87
C ASN A 120 -43.05 -13.48 -7.37
N ALA A 121 -41.80 -13.72 -6.95
CA ALA A 121 -41.38 -13.51 -5.55
C ALA A 121 -41.19 -12.02 -5.12
N GLY A 122 -41.85 -11.04 -5.75
CA GLY A 122 -41.76 -9.63 -5.32
C GLY A 122 -40.36 -9.02 -5.36
N LYS A 123 -39.46 -9.58 -6.20
CA LYS A 123 -38.02 -9.26 -6.21
C LYS A 123 -37.73 -7.78 -6.50
N SER A 124 -38.63 -7.09 -7.19
CA SER A 124 -38.52 -5.65 -7.51
C SER A 124 -38.78 -4.74 -6.31
N THR A 125 -39.38 -5.24 -5.22
CA THR A 125 -39.79 -4.44 -4.05
C THR A 125 -38.79 -4.54 -2.88
N PHE A 126 -37.74 -5.38 -2.99
CA PHE A 126 -36.82 -5.70 -1.89
C PHE A 126 -35.45 -4.96 -1.95
N LEU A 127 -35.20 -4.20 -3.03
CA LEU A 127 -34.06 -3.27 -3.13
C LEU A 127 -34.47 -1.90 -2.60
#